data_AF-A0A328SDS1-F1
#
_entry.id   AF-A0A328SDS1-F1
#
_cell.length_a   1.000
_cell.length_b   1.000
_cell.length_c   1.000
_cell.angle_alpha   90.00
_cell.angle_beta   90.00
_cell.angle_gamma   90.00
#
_symmetry.space_group_name_H-M   'P 1'
#
loop_
_entity.id
_entity.type
_entity.pdbx_description
1 polymer ?
#
loop_
_entity_poly.entity_id
_entity_poly.type
_entity_poly.pdbx_seq_one_letter_code
_entity_poly.pdbx_strand_id
1 'polypeptide(L)'
;SGTYSGERRTIGLAIVSIMSAFASAIGPLFGGIMATLFSWRIGFACELVIVAIILVIQNKMPDFEPTESKSELDITGAIISFIGLVLLILSILSLTNDFITSMAIIILGLIVLAAFAWFELQRKRKGKVPLLDVELFKVRNLRVGTIIILLCYLIMGGGL
;
A
#
# COMPACT_ATOMS: atom_id res chain seq x y z
N SER A 1 -1.50 -14.17 -9.75
CA SER A 1 -2.15 -13.74 -10.99
C SER A 1 -1.76 -14.71 -12.11
N GLY A 2 -2.69 -15.59 -12.51
CA GLY A 2 -2.43 -16.68 -13.47
C GLY A 2 -2.38 -16.29 -14.94
N THR A 3 -2.50 -15.00 -15.27
CA THR A 3 -2.74 -14.53 -16.65
C THR A 3 -1.48 -14.40 -17.50
N TYR A 4 -0.30 -14.27 -16.87
CA TYR A 4 0.98 -14.15 -17.58
C TYR A 4 2.03 -15.04 -16.90
N SER A 5 2.65 -15.93 -17.67
CA SER A 5 3.77 -16.78 -17.24
C SER A 5 5.07 -16.30 -17.87
N GLY A 6 6.19 -16.48 -17.17
CA GLY A 6 7.53 -16.16 -17.66
C GLY A 6 7.70 -14.69 -18.07
N GLU A 7 8.17 -14.49 -19.31
CA GLU A 7 8.57 -13.19 -19.86
C GLU A 7 7.44 -12.15 -19.91
N ARG A 8 6.20 -12.57 -20.24
CA ARG A 8 5.05 -11.64 -20.32
C ARG A 8 4.69 -11.04 -18.95
N ARG A 9 4.92 -11.77 -17.86
CA ARG A 9 4.72 -11.26 -16.50
C ARG A 9 5.77 -10.20 -16.17
N THR A 10 7.01 -10.45 -16.55
CA THR A 10 8.11 -9.49 -16.36
C THR A 10 7.84 -8.20 -17.14
N ILE A 11 7.39 -8.30 -18.40
CA ILE A 11 7.02 -7.13 -19.20
C ILE A 11 5.84 -6.39 -18.58
N GLY A 12 4.79 -7.10 -18.16
CA GLY A 12 3.63 -6.47 -17.50
C GLY A 12 4.02 -5.71 -16.23
N LEU A 13 4.84 -6.32 -15.38
CA LEU A 13 5.36 -5.66 -14.18
C LEU A 13 6.27 -4.47 -14.53
N ALA A 14 7.10 -4.58 -15.56
CA ALA A 14 7.95 -3.48 -16.03
C ALA A 14 7.12 -2.28 -16.53
N ILE A 15 6.05 -2.52 -17.29
CA ILE A 15 5.14 -1.45 -17.73
C ILE A 15 4.52 -0.74 -16.53
N VAL A 16 4.03 -1.49 -15.53
CA VAL A 16 3.50 -0.90 -14.29
C VAL A 16 4.56 -0.05 -13.59
N SER A 17 5.79 -0.56 -13.43
CA SER A 17 6.88 0.18 -12.79
C SER A 17 7.27 1.45 -13.54
N ILE A 18 7.32 1.42 -14.88
CA ILE A 18 7.60 2.60 -15.71
C ILE A 18 6.50 3.64 -15.55
N MET A 19 5.23 3.22 -15.59
CA MET A 19 4.10 4.12 -15.36
C MET A 19 4.14 4.74 -13.95
N SER A 20 4.49 3.96 -12.92
CA SER A 20 4.67 4.49 -11.55
C SER A 20 5.79 5.51 -11.48
N ALA A 21 6.93 5.28 -12.11
CA ALA A 21 8.04 6.23 -12.15
C ALA A 21 7.66 7.53 -12.87
N PHE A 22 6.96 7.41 -14.01
CA PHE A 22 6.45 8.55 -14.76
C PHE A 22 5.45 9.38 -13.95
N ALA A 23 4.50 8.71 -13.28
CA ALA A 23 3.55 9.35 -12.39
C ALA A 23 4.24 10.04 -11.20
N SER A 24 5.29 9.43 -10.63
CA SER A 24 6.05 10.04 -9.54
C SER A 24 6.82 11.29 -9.97
N ALA A 25 7.28 11.36 -11.22
CA ALA A 25 7.98 12.53 -11.77
C ALA A 25 7.00 13.66 -12.12
N ILE A 26 5.86 13.34 -12.73
CA ILE A 26 4.90 14.34 -13.22
C ILE A 26 3.90 14.77 -12.15
N GLY A 27 3.61 13.90 -11.18
CA GLY A 27 2.62 14.12 -10.13
C GLY A 27 2.80 15.46 -9.40
N PRO A 28 4.01 15.77 -8.86
CA PRO A 28 4.27 17.05 -8.19
C PRO A 28 4.09 18.26 -9.12
N LEU A 29 4.51 18.15 -10.39
CA LEU A 29 4.38 19.22 -11.38
C LEU A 29 2.90 19.50 -11.69
N PHE A 30 2.13 18.44 -11.96
CA PHE A 30 0.71 18.53 -12.24
C PHE A 30 -0.07 19.05 -11.02
N GLY A 31 0.20 18.50 -9.83
CA GLY A 31 -0.41 18.93 -8.58
C GLY A 31 -0.10 20.41 -8.27
N GLY A 32 1.15 20.82 -8.47
CA GLY A 32 1.57 22.20 -8.30
C GLY A 32 0.86 23.16 -9.26
N ILE A 33 0.76 22.81 -10.55
CA ILE A 33 0.04 23.61 -11.56
C ILE A 33 -1.45 23.72 -11.21
N MET A 34 -2.09 22.61 -10.85
CA MET A 34 -3.52 22.61 -10.50
C MET A 34 -3.81 23.42 -9.25
N ALA A 35 -2.94 23.36 -8.25
CA ALA A 35 -3.07 24.13 -7.02
C ALA A 35 -2.80 25.63 -7.21
N THR A 36 -1.90 26.01 -8.12
CA THR A 36 -1.46 27.41 -8.29
C THR A 36 -2.26 28.18 -9.33
N LEU A 37 -2.57 27.58 -10.50
CA LEU A 37 -3.26 28.28 -11.59
C LEU A 37 -4.78 28.12 -11.57
N PHE A 38 -5.26 27.01 -11.01
CA PHE A 38 -6.69 26.68 -11.00
C PHE A 38 -7.20 26.65 -9.55
N SER A 39 -7.43 25.45 -9.02
CA SER A 39 -7.82 25.20 -7.64
C SER A 39 -7.54 23.75 -7.34
N TRP A 40 -7.12 23.47 -6.10
CA TRP A 40 -6.93 22.10 -5.61
C TRP A 40 -8.16 21.21 -5.83
N ARG A 41 -9.38 21.78 -5.79
CA ARG A 41 -10.64 21.07 -6.04
C ARG A 41 -10.74 20.51 -7.46
N ILE A 42 -10.24 21.25 -8.44
CA ILE A 42 -10.27 20.85 -9.85
C ILE A 42 -9.30 19.68 -10.07
N GLY A 43 -8.13 19.71 -9.43
CA GLY A 43 -7.19 18.59 -9.44
C GLY A 43 -7.83 17.28 -8.96
N PHE A 44 -8.53 17.31 -7.82
CA PHE A 44 -9.27 16.13 -7.33
C PHE A 44 -10.43 15.73 -8.23
N ALA A 45 -11.16 16.69 -8.82
CA ALA A 45 -12.22 16.37 -9.76
C ALA A 45 -11.67 15.63 -11.00
N CYS A 46 -10.50 16.02 -11.52
CA CYS A 46 -9.84 15.31 -12.61
C CYS A 46 -9.48 13.87 -12.22
N GLU A 47 -8.98 13.65 -11.01
CA GLU A 47 -8.68 12.30 -10.51
C GLU A 47 -9.95 11.43 -10.44
N LEU A 48 -11.05 11.97 -9.92
CA LEU A 48 -12.34 11.27 -9.89
C LEU A 48 -12.83 10.90 -11.30
N VAL A 49 -12.64 11.77 -12.30
CA VAL A 49 -12.98 11.47 -13.69
C VAL A 49 -12.14 10.31 -14.22
N ILE A 50 -10.85 10.27 -13.92
CA ILE A 50 -9.98 9.15 -14.33
C ILE A 50 -10.46 7.84 -13.68
N VAL A 51 -10.76 7.85 -12.39
CA VAL A 51 -11.30 6.67 -11.69
C VAL A 51 -12.61 6.22 -12.33
N ALA A 52 -13.53 7.14 -12.63
CA ALA A 52 -14.78 6.82 -13.30
C ALA A 52 -14.56 6.19 -14.68
N ILE A 53 -13.62 6.71 -15.47
CA ILE A 53 -13.24 6.13 -16.77
C ILE A 53 -12.73 4.70 -16.60
N ILE A 54 -11.86 4.45 -15.62
CA ILE A 54 -11.32 3.12 -15.33
C ILE A 54 -12.47 2.15 -14.99
N LEU A 55 -13.41 2.55 -14.13
CA LEU A 55 -14.57 1.73 -13.76
C LEU A 55 -15.47 1.42 -14.96
N VAL A 56 -15.67 2.38 -15.86
CA VAL A 56 -16.45 2.17 -17.09
C VAL A 56 -15.75 1.21 -18.06
N ILE A 57 -14.42 1.34 -18.21
CA ILE A 57 -13.63 0.46 -19.08
C ILE A 57 -13.52 -0.94 -18.50
N GLN A 58 -13.43 -1.07 -17.17
CA GLN A 58 -13.37 -2.37 -16.49
C GLN A 58 -14.56 -3.26 -16.87
N ASN A 59 -15.77 -2.68 -16.97
CA ASN A 59 -16.97 -3.40 -17.40
C ASN A 59 -16.92 -3.94 -18.84
N LYS A 60 -15.95 -3.52 -19.66
CA LYS A 60 -15.75 -3.98 -21.03
C LYS A 60 -14.65 -5.04 -21.15
N MET A 61 -13.91 -5.32 -20.08
CA MET A 61 -12.90 -6.37 -20.08
C MET A 61 -13.57 -7.74 -19.93
N PRO A 62 -13.09 -8.78 -20.63
CA PRO A 62 -13.64 -10.13 -20.47
C PRO A 62 -13.51 -10.57 -19.01
N ASP A 63 -14.59 -11.15 -18.47
CA ASP A 63 -14.57 -11.78 -17.15
C ASP A 63 -13.52 -12.88 -17.16
N PHE A 64 -12.42 -12.65 -16.45
CA PHE A 64 -11.46 -13.70 -16.17
C PHE A 64 -12.03 -14.54 -15.03
N GLU A 65 -12.07 -15.87 -15.21
CA GLU A 65 -12.42 -16.77 -14.13
C GLU A 65 -11.59 -16.42 -12.89
N PRO A 66 -12.24 -16.06 -11.76
CA PRO A 66 -11.53 -15.76 -10.54
C PRO A 66 -10.69 -16.98 -10.17
N THR A 67 -9.36 -16.86 -10.23
CA THR A 67 -8.44 -17.91 -9.77
C THR A 67 -8.63 -18.17 -8.27
N GLU A 68 -9.27 -17.24 -7.55
CA GLU A 68 -9.66 -17.40 -6.16
C GLU A 68 -11.15 -17.12 -5.96
N SER A 69 -11.79 -17.92 -5.10
CA SER A 69 -13.19 -17.71 -4.67
C SER A 69 -13.37 -16.28 -4.19
N LYS A 70 -14.52 -15.64 -4.48
CA LYS A 70 -14.88 -14.29 -3.99
C LYS A 70 -14.37 -14.08 -2.56
N SER A 71 -13.25 -13.36 -2.45
CA SER A 71 -12.60 -13.14 -1.17
C SER A 71 -13.52 -12.25 -0.33
N GLU A 72 -13.93 -12.74 0.84
CA GLU A 72 -14.59 -11.90 1.84
C GLU A 72 -13.65 -10.74 2.20
N LEU A 73 -14.09 -9.49 2.00
CA LEU A 73 -13.34 -8.30 2.40
C LEU A 73 -13.00 -8.39 3.89
N ASP A 74 -11.71 -8.27 4.22
CA ASP A 74 -11.23 -8.32 5.60
C ASP A 74 -11.32 -6.97 6.29
N ILE A 75 -12.54 -6.58 6.66
CA ILE A 75 -12.76 -5.29 7.32
C ILE A 75 -12.04 -5.26 8.68
N THR A 76 -12.05 -6.37 9.42
CA THR A 76 -11.41 -6.45 10.75
C THR A 76 -9.89 -6.35 10.64
N GLY A 77 -9.26 -7.13 9.76
CA GLY A 77 -7.82 -7.04 9.50
C GLY A 77 -7.42 -5.64 9.04
N ALA A 78 -8.20 -5.03 8.14
CA ALA A 78 -7.96 -3.66 7.67
C ALA A 78 -8.00 -2.63 8.81
N ILE A 79 -8.97 -2.71 9.72
CA ILE A 79 -9.08 -1.79 10.87
C ILE A 79 -7.90 -1.96 11.83
N ILE A 80 -7.52 -3.20 12.18
CA ILE A 80 -6.40 -3.45 13.10
C ILE A 80 -5.09 -2.94 12.48
N SER A 81 -4.87 -3.21 11.18
CA SER A 81 -3.70 -2.72 10.44
C SER A 81 -3.67 -1.19 10.41
N PHE A 82 -4.80 -0.55 10.11
CA PHE A 82 -4.93 0.90 10.09
C PHE A 82 -4.59 1.52 11.46
N ILE A 83 -5.17 1.01 12.54
CA ILE A 83 -4.91 1.49 13.90
C ILE A 83 -3.44 1.32 14.27
N GLY A 84 -2.85 0.15 14.00
CA GLY A 84 -1.43 -0.11 14.29
C GLY A 84 -0.48 0.83 13.53
N LEU A 85 -0.79 1.09 12.25
CA LEU A 85 -0.01 2.00 11.41
C LEU A 85 -0.14 3.46 11.89
N VAL A 86 -1.35 3.92 12.19
CA VAL A 86 -1.61 5.27 12.70
C VAL A 86 -0.89 5.49 14.03
N LEU A 87 -0.95 4.54 14.96
CA LEU A 87 -0.23 4.61 16.23
C LEU A 87 1.28 4.73 16.01
N LEU A 88 1.86 3.92 15.12
CA LEU A 88 3.29 4.03 14.80
C LEU A 88 3.65 5.39 14.20
N ILE A 89 2.89 5.87 13.22
CA ILE A 89 3.15 7.16 12.56
C ILE A 89 3.07 8.30 13.57
N LEU A 90 2.00 8.35 14.37
CA LEU A 90 1.81 9.38 15.39
C LEU A 90 2.90 9.34 16.45
N SER A 91 3.36 8.15 16.83
CA SER A 91 4.46 7.99 17.79
C SER A 91 5.77 8.55 17.25
N ILE A 92 6.12 8.26 15.99
CA ILE A 92 7.32 8.80 15.34
C ILE A 92 7.23 10.32 15.20
N LEU A 93 6.06 10.85 14.86
CA LEU A 93 5.86 12.30 14.74
C LEU A 93 5.98 13.01 16.10
N SER A 94 5.61 12.34 17.18
CA SER A 94 5.61 12.89 18.54
C SER A 94 6.95 12.76 19.26
N LEU A 95 7.91 12.02 18.68
CA LEU A 95 9.23 11.75 19.28
C LEU A 95 9.97 13.03 19.68
N THR A 96 9.79 14.12 18.92
CA THR A 96 10.44 15.41 19.16
C THR A 96 9.86 16.16 20.37
N ASN A 97 8.62 15.88 20.76
CA ASN A 97 7.92 16.60 21.83
C ASN A 97 8.06 15.90 23.19
N ASP A 98 7.82 14.58 23.24
CA ASP A 98 7.91 13.80 24.47
C ASP A 98 8.43 12.38 24.18
N PHE A 99 9.64 12.10 24.65
CA PHE A 99 10.33 10.85 24.40
C PHE A 99 9.65 9.65 25.10
N ILE A 100 9.20 9.82 26.35
CA ILE A 100 8.69 8.71 27.16
C ILE A 100 7.32 8.27 26.64
N THR A 101 6.41 9.23 26.45
CA THR A 101 5.08 8.97 25.91
C THR A 101 5.17 8.39 24.50
N SER A 102 6.07 8.91 23.66
CA SER A 102 6.21 8.39 22.30
C SER A 102 6.78 6.97 22.29
N MET A 103 7.73 6.63 23.16
CA MET A 103 8.24 5.25 23.28
C MET A 103 7.14 4.28 23.72
N ALA A 104 6.27 4.69 24.65
CA ALA A 104 5.12 3.88 25.06
C ALA A 104 4.14 3.64 23.90
N ILE A 105 3.89 4.66 23.07
CA ILE A 105 3.01 4.54 21.89
C ILE A 105 3.67 3.69 20.79
N ILE A 106 5.00 3.77 20.60
CA ILE A 106 5.73 2.87 19.69
C ILE A 106 5.51 1.41 20.10
N ILE A 107 5.74 1.11 21.38
CA ILE A 107 5.57 -0.25 21.92
C ILE A 107 4.13 -0.70 21.72
N LEU A 108 3.15 0.16 22.01
CA LEU A 108 1.74 -0.13 21.78
C LEU A 108 1.44 -0.40 20.29
N GLY A 109 1.95 0.42 19.38
CA GLY A 109 1.80 0.23 17.94
C GLY A 109 2.40 -1.09 17.46
N LEU A 110 3.59 -1.46 17.95
CA LEU A 110 4.22 -2.75 17.66
C LEU A 110 3.39 -3.93 18.19
N ILE A 111 2.78 -3.81 19.37
CA ILE A 111 1.88 -4.83 19.92
C ILE A 111 0.63 -4.98 19.04
N VAL A 112 0.02 -3.88 18.60
CA VAL A 112 -1.16 -3.91 17.71
C VAL A 112 -0.81 -4.54 16.36
N LEU A 113 0.36 -4.22 15.79
CA LEU A 113 0.83 -4.82 14.54
C LEU A 113 1.18 -6.31 14.71
N ALA A 114 1.73 -6.72 15.85
CA ALA A 114 1.94 -8.13 16.17
C ALA A 114 0.61 -8.88 16.30
N ALA A 115 -0.40 -8.26 16.93
CA ALA A 115 -1.75 -8.80 17.00
C ALA A 115 -2.39 -8.92 15.61
N PHE A 116 -2.19 -7.94 14.72
CA PHE A 116 -2.58 -8.01 13.32
C PHE A 116 -1.92 -9.19 12.60
N ALA A 117 -0.59 -9.34 12.69
CA ALA A 117 0.12 -10.45 12.06
C ALA A 117 -0.38 -11.81 12.56
N TRP A 118 -0.66 -11.91 13.87
CA TRP A 118 -1.25 -13.12 14.46
C TRP A 118 -2.67 -13.38 13.96
N PHE A 119 -3.50 -12.33 13.84
CA PHE A 119 -4.85 -12.42 13.28
C PHE A 119 -4.83 -12.93 11.84
N GLU A 120 -3.96 -12.38 10.99
CA GLU A 120 -3.79 -12.80 9.59
C GLU A 120 -3.33 -14.26 9.49
N LEU A 121 -2.37 -14.69 10.32
CA LEU A 121 -1.93 -16.08 10.39
C LEU A 121 -3.06 -17.02 10.79
N GLN A 122 -3.89 -16.64 11.76
CA GLN A 122 -5.06 -17.42 12.17
C GLN A 122 -6.13 -17.46 11.07
N ARG A 123 -6.34 -16.34 10.36
CA ARG A 123 -7.29 -16.25 9.26
C ARG A 123 -6.89 -17.14 8.08
N LYS A 124 -5.60 -17.16 7.74
CA LYS A 124 -5.02 -18.09 6.76
C LYS A 124 -5.19 -19.56 7.18
N ARG A 125 -4.92 -19.90 8.45
CA ARG A 125 -5.13 -21.26 8.99
C ARG A 125 -6.60 -21.72 8.91
N LYS A 126 -7.55 -20.78 9.00
CA LYS A 126 -8.99 -21.04 8.84
C LYS A 126 -9.42 -21.14 7.37
N GLY A 127 -8.48 -21.14 6.42
CA GLY A 127 -8.78 -21.23 4.99
C GLY A 127 -9.40 -19.97 4.40
N LYS A 128 -9.36 -18.84 5.11
CA LYS A 128 -9.81 -17.54 4.59
C LYS A 128 -8.65 -16.82 3.91
N VAL A 129 -8.95 -16.02 2.91
CA VAL A 129 -7.97 -15.20 2.16
C VAL A 129 -7.47 -14.07 3.07
N PRO A 130 -6.22 -14.10 3.57
CA PRO A 130 -5.67 -13.05 4.44
C PRO A 130 -5.48 -11.74 3.67
N LEU A 131 -5.54 -10.61 4.37
CA LEU A 131 -5.25 -9.30 3.77
C LEU A 131 -3.76 -9.17 3.43
N LEU A 132 -2.89 -9.76 4.27
CA LEU A 132 -1.46 -9.83 4.04
C LEU A 132 -0.97 -11.24 4.36
N ASP A 133 -0.47 -11.94 3.35
CA ASP A 133 0.19 -13.23 3.59
C ASP A 133 1.59 -13.00 4.19
N VAL A 134 1.65 -13.02 5.53
CA VAL A 134 2.88 -12.81 6.31
C VAL A 134 3.98 -13.82 5.94
N GLU A 135 3.62 -14.98 5.37
CA GLU A 135 4.60 -15.97 4.93
C GLU A 135 5.39 -15.54 3.69
N LEU A 136 4.90 -14.57 2.92
CA LEU A 136 5.64 -14.00 1.79
C LEU A 136 6.95 -13.34 2.25
N PHE A 137 7.03 -12.85 3.50
CA PHE A 137 8.28 -12.34 4.07
C PHE A 137 9.32 -13.43 4.36
N LYS A 138 8.95 -14.72 4.33
CA LYS A 138 9.92 -15.83 4.35
C LYS A 138 10.68 -15.94 3.03
N VAL A 139 10.10 -15.44 1.92
CA VAL A 139 10.76 -15.41 0.61
C VAL A 139 11.86 -14.36 0.65
N ARG A 140 13.11 -14.81 0.48
CA ARG A 140 14.29 -13.94 0.62
C ARG A 140 14.24 -12.73 -0.30
N ASN A 141 13.82 -12.90 -1.55
CA ASN A 141 13.76 -11.81 -2.52
C ASN A 141 12.74 -10.73 -2.12
N LEU A 142 11.55 -11.11 -1.64
CA LEU A 142 10.55 -10.16 -1.17
C LEU A 142 11.03 -9.44 0.08
N ARG A 143 11.57 -10.18 1.06
CA ARG A 143 12.10 -9.59 2.29
C ARG A 143 13.20 -8.58 2.03
N VAL A 144 14.19 -8.94 1.21
CA VAL A 144 15.30 -8.05 0.86
C VAL A 144 14.79 -6.84 0.06
N GLY A 145 13.91 -7.06 -0.92
CA GLY A 145 13.31 -5.97 -1.70
C GLY A 145 12.56 -4.96 -0.84
N THR A 146 11.72 -5.43 0.08
CA THR A 146 10.99 -4.56 1.01
C THR A 146 11.93 -3.79 1.93
N ILE A 147 12.97 -4.43 2.47
CA ILE A 147 13.98 -3.75 3.30
C ILE A 147 14.70 -2.65 2.51
N ILE A 148 15.11 -2.93 1.28
CA ILE A 148 15.78 -1.94 0.42
C ILE A 148 14.87 -0.73 0.18
N ILE A 149 13.60 -0.96 -0.20
CA ILE A 149 12.64 0.11 -0.45
C ILE A 149 12.40 0.95 0.82
N LEU A 150 12.25 0.29 1.98
CA LEU A 150 12.10 0.97 3.26
C LEU A 150 13.30 1.86 3.58
N LEU A 151 14.52 1.35 3.38
CA LEU A 151 15.74 2.12 3.59
C LEU A 151 15.83 3.31 2.62
N CYS A 152 15.49 3.13 1.35
CA CYS A 152 15.46 4.23 0.38
C CYS A 152 14.51 5.36 0.82
N TYR A 153 13.30 5.03 1.27
CA TYR A 153 12.35 6.03 1.75
C TYR A 153 12.79 6.69 3.06
N LEU A 154 13.42 5.95 3.97
CA LEU A 154 13.94 6.50 5.21
C LEU A 154 15.06 7.51 4.94
N ILE A 155 15.98 7.19 4.03
CA ILE A 155 17.05 8.10 3.61
C ILE A 155 16.47 9.36 2.96
N MET A 156 15.50 9.20 2.06
CA MET A 156 14.88 10.33 1.35
C MET A 156 14.05 11.22 2.29
N GLY A 157 13.37 10.63 3.28
CA GLY A 157 12.60 11.37 4.28
C GLY A 157 13.44 11.99 5.40
N GLY A 158 14.58 11.39 5.78
CA GLY A 158 15.50 11.92 6.78
C GLY A 158 16.57 12.88 6.24
N GLY A 159 16.69 12.99 4.91
CA GLY A 159 17.57 13.94 4.23
C GLY A 159 16.91 15.29 3.91
N LEU A 160 15.64 15.48 4.29
CA LEU A 160 14.88 16.73 4.25
C LEU A 160 14.84 17.36 5.64
#